data_AF-A0A3N7GPM3-F1
#
_entry.id   AF-A0A3N7GPM3-F1
#
_cell.length_a   1.000
_cell.length_b   1.000
_cell.length_c   1.000
_cell.angle_alpha   90.00
_cell.angle_beta   90.00
_cell.angle_gamma   90.00
#
_symmetry.space_group_name_H-M   'P 1'
#
loop_
_entity.id
_entity.type
_entity.pdbx_description
1 polymer ?
#
loop_
_entity_poly.entity_id
_entity_poly.type
_entity_poly.pdbx_seq_one_letter_code
_entity_poly.pdbx_strand_id
1 'polypeptide(L)'
;MPRERLLPEDGWRGRLFRTIYFADTKSGKLFDVTLLIVIAISCVVVMLDSVPAEHAKYGDVLYVLEWIFTILFSIEYILRLVSIKNNAAYVLSPMGIIDLLAILPTYLSLFVV
;
A
#
# COMPACT_ATOMS: atom_id res chain seq x y z
N MET A 1 15.53 -12.90 -23.49
CA MET A 1 16.33 -11.74 -23.01
C MET A 1 16.94 -12.10 -21.65
N PRO A 2 18.25 -11.94 -21.42
CA PRO A 2 18.91 -12.47 -20.21
C PRO A 2 18.76 -11.52 -19.01
N ARG A 3 18.41 -12.07 -17.84
CA ARG A 3 18.02 -11.38 -16.59
C ARG A 3 19.16 -10.64 -15.88
N GLU A 4 20.39 -10.76 -16.35
CA GLU A 4 21.60 -10.24 -15.69
C GLU A 4 21.75 -8.72 -15.79
N ARG A 5 21.05 -8.06 -16.71
CA ARG A 5 21.17 -6.61 -16.97
C ARG A 5 20.36 -5.72 -16.03
N LEU A 6 19.66 -6.31 -15.05
CA LEU A 6 18.80 -5.62 -14.06
C LEU A 6 19.41 -5.56 -12.65
N LEU A 7 20.59 -6.16 -12.43
CA LEU A 7 21.26 -6.15 -11.13
C LEU A 7 21.97 -4.80 -10.92
N PRO A 8 21.56 -3.98 -9.93
CA PRO A 8 22.27 -2.75 -9.61
C PRO A 8 23.64 -3.11 -9.03
N GLU A 9 24.67 -2.36 -9.41
CA GLU A 9 26.04 -2.51 -8.91
C GLU A 9 26.11 -2.55 -7.37
N ASP A 10 27.00 -3.41 -6.86
CA ASP A 10 27.19 -3.71 -5.45
C ASP A 10 27.37 -2.44 -4.61
N GLY A 11 26.35 -2.14 -3.81
CA GLY A 11 26.31 -0.96 -2.97
C GLY A 11 25.06 -0.91 -2.12
N TRP A 12 24.87 0.20 -1.40
CA TRP A 12 23.70 0.40 -0.53
C TRP A 12 22.37 0.30 -1.30
N ARG A 13 22.35 0.63 -2.60
CA ARG A 13 21.20 0.46 -3.51
C ARG A 13 20.83 -1.01 -3.72
N GLY A 14 21.81 -1.90 -3.91
CA GLY A 14 21.57 -3.35 -4.05
C GLY A 14 21.14 -4.01 -2.74
N ARG A 15 21.57 -3.46 -1.61
CA ARG A 15 21.14 -3.88 -0.27
C ARG A 15 19.69 -3.47 0.00
N LEU A 16 19.31 -2.26 -0.41
CA LEU A 16 17.96 -1.73 -0.28
C LEU A 16 16.97 -2.42 -1.24
N PHE A 17 17.40 -2.68 -2.48
CA PHE A 17 16.66 -3.53 -3.41
C PHE A 17 16.47 -4.93 -2.84
N ARG A 18 17.50 -5.54 -2.23
CA ARG A 18 17.31 -6.81 -1.51
C ARG A 18 16.37 -6.68 -0.33
N THR A 19 16.45 -5.68 0.54
CA THR A 19 15.53 -5.61 1.70
C THR A 19 14.07 -5.39 1.30
N ILE A 20 13.81 -4.64 0.22
CA ILE A 20 12.45 -4.32 -0.25
C ILE A 20 11.89 -5.39 -1.19
N TYR A 21 12.74 -6.05 -2.00
CA TYR A 21 12.31 -7.07 -2.98
C TYR A 21 12.64 -8.52 -2.57
N PHE A 22 13.54 -8.72 -1.61
CA PHE A 22 13.92 -10.01 -1.03
C PHE A 22 13.68 -9.98 0.49
N ALA A 23 12.57 -10.60 0.90
CA ALA A 23 12.10 -10.72 2.29
C ALA A 23 12.99 -11.61 3.19
N ASP A 24 14.31 -11.38 3.23
CA ASP A 24 15.27 -12.18 4.01
C ASP A 24 15.46 -11.67 5.46
N THR A 25 14.73 -10.63 5.89
CA THR A 25 14.73 -10.16 7.29
C THR A 25 13.39 -10.42 7.97
N LYS A 26 13.43 -10.92 9.22
CA LYS A 26 12.23 -11.19 10.03
C LYS A 26 11.32 -9.96 10.17
N SER A 27 11.91 -8.77 10.21
CA SER A 27 11.17 -7.50 10.30
C SER A 27 10.44 -7.15 9.01
N GLY A 28 11.05 -7.38 7.83
CA GLY A 28 10.39 -7.18 6.54
C GLY A 28 9.21 -8.13 6.35
N LYS A 29 9.38 -9.40 6.71
CA LYS A 29 8.29 -10.39 6.64
C LYS A 29 7.13 -10.07 7.58
N LEU A 30 7.40 -9.57 8.79
CA LEU A 30 6.35 -9.18 9.74
C LEU A 30 5.57 -7.95 9.23
N PHE A 31 6.27 -7.00 8.62
CA PHE A 31 5.66 -5.84 7.98
C PHE A 31 4.73 -6.26 6.84
N ASP A 32 5.21 -7.09 5.91
CA ASP A 32 4.41 -7.57 4.77
C ASP A 32 3.17 -8.34 5.21
N VAL A 33 3.28 -9.22 6.21
CA VAL A 33 2.15 -9.99 6.74
C VAL A 33 1.13 -9.09 7.43
N THR A 34 1.59 -8.13 8.24
CA THR A 34 0.69 -7.18 8.92
C THR A 34 -0.06 -6.35 7.88
N LEU A 35 0.64 -5.88 6.86
CA LEU A 35 0.09 -5.06 5.79
C LEU A 35 -0.94 -5.84 4.96
N LEU A 36 -0.66 -7.11 4.63
CA LEU A 36 -1.61 -8.00 3.97
C LEU A 36 -2.90 -8.17 4.79
N ILE A 37 -2.79 -8.35 6.10
CA ILE A 37 -3.94 -8.47 7.00
C ILE A 37 -4.75 -7.16 6.99
N VAL A 38 -4.08 -6.02 7.06
CA VAL A 38 -4.74 -4.70 7.03
C VAL A 38 -5.48 -4.46 5.71
N ILE A 39 -4.88 -4.81 4.57
CA ILE A 39 -5.55 -4.75 3.25
C ILE A 39 -6.79 -5.65 3.23
N ALA A 40 -6.67 -6.89 3.72
CA ALA A 40 -7.80 -7.81 3.75
C ALA A 40 -8.97 -7.26 4.59
N ILE A 41 -8.68 -6.70 5.78
CA ILE A 41 -9.70 -6.08 6.63
C ILE A 41 -10.30 -4.84 5.95
N SER A 42 -9.48 -4.00 5.32
CA SER A 42 -9.95 -2.82 4.57
C SER A 42 -10.93 -3.22 3.46
N CYS A 43 -10.63 -4.28 2.69
CA CYS A 43 -11.54 -4.79 1.68
C CYS A 43 -12.87 -5.26 2.28
N VAL A 44 -12.86 -5.93 3.43
CA VAL A 44 -14.10 -6.35 4.12
C VAL A 44 -14.92 -5.14 4.55
N VAL A 45 -14.29 -4.09 5.08
CA VAL A 45 -14.98 -2.86 5.47
C VAL A 45 -15.64 -2.18 4.27
N VAL A 46 -14.93 -2.06 3.14
CA VAL A 46 -15.48 -1.52 1.89
C VAL A 46 -16.63 -2.39 1.35
N MET A 47 -16.51 -3.72 1.44
CA MET A 47 -17.60 -4.62 1.06
C MET A 47 -18.83 -4.47 1.95
N LEU A 48 -18.65 -4.29 3.27
CA LEU A 48 -19.75 -4.03 4.18
C LEU A 48 -20.43 -2.68 3.88
N ASP A 49 -19.63 -1.66 3.59
CA ASP A 49 -20.13 -0.33 3.22
C ASP A 49 -20.91 -0.34 1.89
N SER A 50 -20.58 -1.25 0.97
CA SER A 50 -21.31 -1.42 -0.29
C SER A 50 -22.73 -2.00 -0.12
N VAL A 51 -23.08 -2.54 1.05
CA VAL A 51 -24.41 -3.08 1.35
C VAL A 51 -25.29 -2.00 1.97
N PRO A 52 -26.38 -1.56 1.30
CA PRO A 52 -27.20 -0.44 1.80
C PRO A 52 -27.80 -0.64 3.19
N ALA A 53 -28.14 -1.89 3.54
CA ALA A 53 -28.69 -2.24 4.84
C ALA A 53 -27.67 -2.06 5.99
N GLU A 54 -26.39 -2.36 5.72
CA GLU A 54 -25.31 -2.18 6.69
C GLU A 54 -24.87 -0.71 6.74
N HIS A 55 -24.77 -0.04 5.58
CA HIS A 55 -24.46 1.38 5.50
C HIS A 55 -25.50 2.25 6.26
N ALA A 56 -26.79 1.95 6.13
CA ALA A 56 -27.83 2.68 6.87
C ALA A 56 -27.71 2.56 8.40
N LYS A 57 -27.05 1.52 8.90
CA LYS A 57 -26.89 1.24 10.34
C LYS A 57 -25.52 1.64 10.88
N TYR A 58 -24.46 1.51 10.07
CA TYR A 58 -23.07 1.66 10.48
C TYR A 58 -22.27 2.63 9.61
N GLY A 59 -22.90 3.37 8.70
CA GLY A 59 -22.23 4.24 7.72
C GLY A 59 -21.20 5.19 8.36
N ASP A 60 -21.54 5.85 9.47
CA ASP A 60 -20.58 6.71 10.18
C ASP A 60 -19.34 5.95 10.69
N VAL A 61 -19.53 4.73 11.19
CA VAL A 61 -18.43 3.87 11.68
C VAL A 61 -17.58 3.37 10.51
N LEU A 62 -18.22 2.95 9.42
CA LEU A 62 -17.55 2.48 8.21
C LEU A 62 -16.75 3.60 7.55
N TYR A 63 -17.29 4.82 7.53
CA TYR A 63 -16.59 6.01 7.06
C TYR A 63 -15.36 6.35 7.90
N VAL A 64 -15.47 6.30 9.24
CA VAL A 64 -14.31 6.50 10.13
C VAL A 64 -13.25 5.41 9.88
N LEU A 65 -13.65 4.16 9.71
CA LEU A 65 -12.74 3.06 9.40
C LEU A 65 -12.05 3.25 8.05
N GLU A 66 -12.79 3.65 7.02
CA GLU A 66 -12.26 3.96 5.70
C GLU A 66 -11.17 5.04 5.78
N TRP A 67 -11.42 6.12 6.54
CA TRP A 67 -10.43 7.15 6.79
C TRP A 67 -9.20 6.65 7.52
N ILE A 68 -9.37 5.79 8.54
CA ILE A 68 -8.25 5.18 9.26
C ILE A 68 -7.39 4.35 8.29
N PHE A 69 -8.00 3.51 7.45
CA PHE A 69 -7.27 2.72 6.46
C PHE A 69 -6.57 3.59 5.42
N THR A 70 -7.24 4.64 4.95
CA THR A 70 -6.67 5.58 3.97
C THR A 70 -5.44 6.28 4.54
N ILE A 71 -5.51 6.78 5.78
CA ILE A 71 -4.35 7.41 6.45
C ILE A 71 -3.23 6.39 6.64
N LEU A 72 -3.56 5.17 7.07
CA LEU A 72 -2.57 4.10 7.29
C LEU A 72 -1.84 3.75 5.98
N PHE A 73 -2.58 3.50 4.89
CA PHE A 73 -2.00 3.22 3.58
C PHE A 73 -1.25 4.41 2.98
N SER A 74 -1.67 5.65 3.25
CA SER A 74 -0.91 6.84 2.85
C SER A 74 0.43 6.94 3.57
N ILE A 75 0.47 6.69 4.89
CA ILE A 75 1.73 6.65 5.65
C ILE A 75 2.63 5.53 5.13
N GLU A 76 2.07 4.36 4.91
CA GLU A 76 2.74 3.17 4.35
C GLU A 76 3.39 3.48 2.99
N TYR A 77 2.63 4.07 2.08
CA TYR A 77 3.10 4.49 0.76
C TYR A 77 4.25 5.51 0.87
N ILE A 78 4.15 6.50 1.77
CA ILE A 78 5.22 7.49 2.01
C ILE A 78 6.47 6.80 2.57
N LEU A 79 6.32 5.86 3.52
CA LEU A 79 7.45 5.11 4.07
C LEU A 79 8.17 4.31 2.98
N ARG A 80 7.44 3.66 2.07
CA ARG A 80 8.03 2.98 0.91
C ARG A 80 8.74 3.96 -0.03
N LEU A 81 8.12 5.10 -0.31
CA LEU A 81 8.66 6.13 -1.19
C LEU A 81 9.97 6.72 -0.64
N VAL A 82 10.02 7.06 0.65
CA VAL A 82 11.20 7.63 1.31
C VAL A 82 12.30 6.59 1.51
N SER A 83 11.95 5.32 1.68
CA SER A 83 12.94 4.25 1.78
C SER A 83 13.72 4.09 0.48
N ILE A 84 13.11 4.33 -0.68
CA ILE A 84 13.71 4.10 -1.99
C ILE A 84 14.45 5.34 -2.49
N LYS A 85 15.71 5.17 -2.91
CA LYS A 85 16.55 6.29 -3.41
C LYS A 85 16.02 6.99 -4.67
N ASN A 86 15.18 6.31 -5.47
CA ASN A 86 14.62 6.85 -6.71
C ASN A 86 13.09 6.78 -6.67
N ASN A 87 12.49 7.78 -6.02
CA ASN A 87 11.06 7.91 -5.76
C ASN A 87 10.25 7.78 -7.07
N ALA A 88 10.68 8.42 -8.15
CA ALA A 88 9.98 8.40 -9.44
C ALA A 88 9.90 7.01 -10.08
N ALA A 89 10.93 6.18 -9.90
CA ALA A 89 10.92 4.81 -10.39
C ALA A 89 9.97 3.90 -9.60
N TYR A 90 9.72 4.21 -8.31
CA TYR A 90 8.78 3.46 -7.49
C TYR A 90 7.33 3.77 -7.83
N VAL A 91 6.97 5.06 -7.95
CA VAL A 91 5.61 5.46 -8.31
C VAL A 91 5.17 4.87 -9.64
N LEU A 92 6.09 4.73 -10.60
CA LEU A 92 5.85 4.12 -11.91
C LEU A 92 6.00 2.59 -11.92
N SER A 93 6.33 1.98 -10.79
CA SER A 93 6.43 0.51 -10.68
C SER A 93 5.04 -0.11 -10.46
N PRO A 94 4.83 -1.38 -10.85
CA PRO A 94 3.57 -2.06 -10.62
C PRO A 94 3.12 -2.05 -9.14
N MET A 95 4.07 -2.18 -8.20
CA MET A 95 3.78 -2.15 -6.76
C MET A 95 3.35 -0.75 -6.30
N GLY A 96 4.07 0.29 -6.71
CA GLY A 96 3.72 1.68 -6.38
C GLY A 96 2.38 2.10 -6.97
N ILE A 97 2.03 1.59 -8.17
CA ILE A 97 0.70 1.80 -8.76
C ILE A 97 -0.38 1.10 -7.94
N ILE A 98 -0.15 -0.14 -7.49
CA ILE A 98 -1.13 -0.86 -6.64
C ILE A 98 -1.38 -0.11 -5.33
N ASP A 99 -0.33 0.34 -4.64
CA ASP A 99 -0.47 1.11 -3.39
C ASP A 99 -1.20 2.44 -3.65
N LEU A 100 -0.88 3.14 -4.75
CA LEU A 100 -1.55 4.38 -5.12
C LEU A 100 -3.04 4.14 -5.40
N LEU A 101 -3.38 3.08 -6.13
CA LEU A 101 -4.76 2.69 -6.40
C LEU A 101 -5.52 2.28 -5.14
N ALA A 102 -4.83 1.82 -4.08
CA ALA A 102 -5.46 1.47 -2.82
C ALA A 102 -5.92 2.69 -2.01
N ILE A 103 -5.23 3.83 -2.11
CA ILE A 103 -5.61 5.09 -1.43
C ILE A 103 -6.49 6.00 -2.28
N LEU A 104 -6.44 5.85 -3.62
CA LEU A 104 -7.08 6.75 -4.56
C LEU A 104 -8.62 6.87 -4.41
N PRO A 105 -9.39 5.78 -4.20
CA PRO A 105 -10.86 5.86 -4.15
C PRO A 105 -11.36 6.82 -3.06
N THR A 106 -10.78 6.78 -1.87
CA THR A 106 -11.16 7.66 -0.75
C THR A 106 -10.81 9.12 -1.04
N TYR A 107 -9.68 9.39 -1.70
CA TYR A 107 -9.38 10.75 -2.12
C TYR A 107 -10.30 11.25 -3.23
N LEU A 108 -10.75 10.38 -4.13
CA LEU A 108 -11.70 10.73 -5.19
C LEU A 108 -13.10 11.04 -4.63
N SER A 109 -13.54 10.36 -3.56
CA SER A 109 -14.83 10.65 -2.92
C SER A 109 -14.92 12.08 -2.34
N LEU A 110 -13.79 12.73 -2.05
CA LEU A 110 -13.74 14.14 -1.67
C LEU A 110 -14.00 15.12 -2.83
N PHE A 111 -13.71 14.71 -4.07
CA PHE A 111 -13.87 15.55 -5.26
C PHE A 111 -15.16 15.28 -6.02
N VAL A 112 -15.71 14.06 -5.91
CA VAL A 112 -16.99 13.67 -6.48
C VAL A 112 -18.07 13.88 -5.41
N VAL A 113 -18.59 15.11 -5.34
CA VAL A 113 -19.78 15.48 -4.56
C VAL A 113 -21.04 15.34 -5.41
#